data_AF-A0A2N7RJV0-F1
#
_entry.id   AF-A0A2N7RJV0-F1
#
_cell.length_a   1.000
_cell.length_b   1.000
_cell.length_c   1.000
_cell.angle_alpha   90.00
_cell.angle_beta   90.00
_cell.angle_gamma   90.00
#
_symmetry.space_group_name_H-M   'P 1'
#
loop_
_entity.id
_entity.type
_entity.pdbx_description
1 polymer ?
#
loop_
_entity_poly.entity_id
_entity_poly.type
_entity_poly.pdbx_seq_one_letter_code
_entity_poly.pdbx_strand_id
1 'polypeptide(L)'
;MATIDTSTTKVTDLMATMNPKKSTAEAGSVEAETNKFLTLLVTQLKNQDPMNPLDNAQLTSQLAQLSTVTGVNKLNTTLETLKTSYQQAESMQAANIIGHGVLTAGKDINLSKSTALLGVDLATAADKVKVTIYKDGKEVHSIDLGAQPAGTLPLGWNGATADLDKDGKNIVLADGAYTFAVEATRGGTKLTDATALMFGSVASVSTGANGVKLNVPGVGSITMADVKQIL
;
A
#
# COMPACT_ATOMS: atom_id res chain seq x y z
N MET A 1 -13.99 -46.99 -21.72
CA MET A 1 -13.49 -46.35 -20.50
C MET A 1 -12.20 -45.64 -20.86
N ALA A 2 -12.23 -44.31 -20.98
CA ALA A 2 -11.05 -43.49 -21.20
C ALA A 2 -10.63 -42.93 -19.83
N THR A 3 -9.45 -43.28 -19.36
CA THR A 3 -8.84 -42.74 -18.14
C THR A 3 -8.27 -41.36 -18.45
N ILE A 4 -8.85 -40.32 -17.85
CA ILE A 4 -8.31 -38.97 -17.87
C ILE A 4 -7.26 -38.88 -16.76
N ASP A 5 -5.99 -38.78 -17.16
CA ASP A 5 -4.88 -38.51 -16.25
C ASP A 5 -5.04 -37.10 -15.67
N THR A 6 -5.40 -37.02 -14.39
CA THR A 6 -5.59 -35.77 -13.65
C THR A 6 -4.29 -35.44 -12.92
N SER A 7 -3.25 -35.16 -13.69
CA SER A 7 -2.01 -34.60 -13.16
C SER A 7 -2.23 -33.11 -12.84
N THR A 8 -2.76 -32.80 -11.66
CA THR A 8 -2.78 -31.44 -11.10
C THR A 8 -1.35 -30.97 -10.88
N THR A 9 -0.78 -30.30 -11.87
CA THR A 9 0.49 -29.58 -11.72
C THR A 9 0.27 -28.49 -10.68
N LYS A 10 0.83 -28.66 -9.49
CA LYS A 10 0.71 -27.67 -8.42
C LYS A 10 1.36 -26.38 -8.91
N VAL A 11 0.67 -25.25 -8.76
CA VAL A 11 1.15 -23.91 -9.16
C VAL A 11 2.55 -23.61 -8.58
N THR A 12 2.91 -24.25 -7.46
CA THR A 12 4.23 -24.23 -6.84
C THR A 12 5.36 -24.78 -7.73
N ASP A 13 5.12 -25.84 -8.52
CA ASP A 13 6.12 -26.44 -9.41
C ASP A 13 6.35 -25.59 -10.68
N LEU A 14 5.32 -24.89 -11.14
CA LEU A 14 5.44 -23.89 -12.22
C LEU A 14 6.20 -22.63 -11.73
N MET A 15 5.98 -22.19 -10.49
CA MET A 15 6.71 -21.03 -9.95
C MET A 15 8.20 -21.31 -9.72
N ALA A 16 8.58 -22.55 -9.41
CA ALA A 16 9.98 -22.95 -9.27
C ALA A 16 10.74 -22.95 -10.61
N THR A 17 10.06 -23.19 -11.73
CA THR A 17 10.66 -23.21 -13.08
C THR A 17 10.69 -21.83 -13.74
N MET A 18 9.82 -20.90 -13.32
CA MET A 18 9.75 -19.53 -13.87
C MET A 18 10.62 -18.50 -13.13
N ASN A 19 11.41 -18.90 -12.14
CA ASN A 19 12.34 -18.00 -11.46
C ASN A 19 13.79 -18.28 -11.90
N PRO A 20 14.21 -17.90 -13.13
CA PRO A 20 15.61 -17.96 -13.51
C PRO A 20 16.38 -17.00 -12.60
N LYS A 21 17.32 -17.55 -11.83
CA LYS A 21 18.28 -16.81 -11.02
C LYS A 21 18.96 -15.78 -11.93
N LYS A 22 18.57 -14.52 -11.81
CA LYS A 22 19.05 -13.39 -12.62
C LYS A 22 20.57 -13.30 -12.44
N SER A 23 21.32 -13.58 -13.51
CA SER A 23 22.76 -13.31 -13.55
C SER A 23 22.95 -11.81 -13.44
N THR A 24 23.62 -11.36 -12.38
CA THR A 24 23.94 -9.96 -12.15
C THR A 24 24.86 -9.48 -13.27
N ALA A 25 24.34 -8.61 -14.14
CA ALA A 25 25.16 -7.91 -15.12
C ALA A 25 26.22 -7.08 -14.39
N GLU A 26 27.47 -7.20 -14.85
CA GLU A 26 28.65 -6.56 -14.28
C GLU A 26 28.46 -5.03 -14.18
N ALA A 27 28.36 -4.52 -12.95
CA ALA A 27 28.73 -3.16 -12.63
C ALA A 27 30.26 -3.08 -12.70
N GLY A 28 30.82 -2.93 -13.90
CA GLY A 28 32.27 -3.05 -14.15
C GLY A 28 32.88 -1.96 -15.01
N SER A 29 32.15 -0.94 -15.46
CA SER A 29 32.70 0.03 -16.42
C SER A 29 33.54 1.14 -15.76
N VAL A 30 33.08 1.73 -14.64
CA VAL A 30 33.70 2.94 -14.09
C VAL A 30 34.96 2.63 -13.25
N GLU A 31 34.96 1.59 -12.43
CA GLU A 31 36.18 1.16 -11.72
C GLU A 31 37.25 0.61 -12.68
N ALA A 32 36.87 -0.05 -13.76
CA ALA A 32 37.80 -0.54 -14.77
C ALA A 32 38.42 0.62 -15.58
N GLU A 33 37.63 1.63 -15.96
CA GLU A 33 38.12 2.85 -16.61
C GLU A 33 39.05 3.66 -15.70
N THR A 34 38.73 3.75 -14.40
CA THR A 34 39.59 4.39 -13.41
C THR A 34 40.92 3.65 -13.22
N ASN A 35 40.91 2.31 -13.15
CA ASN A 35 42.14 1.51 -13.04
C ASN A 35 43.01 1.57 -14.31
N LYS A 36 42.38 1.58 -15.48
CA LYS A 36 43.08 1.73 -16.76
C LYS A 36 43.70 3.11 -16.90
N PHE A 37 43.01 4.14 -16.39
CA PHE A 37 43.53 5.50 -16.30
C PHE A 37 44.70 5.64 -15.31
N LEU A 38 44.58 5.08 -14.10
CA LEU A 38 45.68 5.07 -13.11
C LEU A 38 46.92 4.31 -13.63
N THR A 39 46.71 3.27 -14.43
CA THR A 39 47.81 2.53 -15.08
C THR A 39 48.51 3.39 -16.14
N LEU A 40 47.76 4.14 -16.95
CA LEU A 40 48.32 5.08 -17.93
C LEU A 40 49.04 6.25 -17.24
N LEU A 41 48.49 6.74 -16.11
CA LEU A 41 49.09 7.79 -15.27
C LEU A 41 50.45 7.36 -14.71
N VAL A 42 50.53 6.17 -14.10
CA VAL A 42 51.79 5.62 -13.57
C VAL A 42 52.80 5.39 -14.67
N THR A 43 52.34 5.00 -15.86
CA THR A 43 53.20 4.79 -17.03
C THR A 43 53.77 6.11 -17.58
N GLN A 44 53.00 7.20 -17.56
CA GLN A 44 53.48 8.53 -17.96
C GLN A 44 54.43 9.15 -16.92
N LEU A 45 54.14 9.01 -15.61
CA LEU A 45 55.03 9.45 -14.52
C LEU A 45 56.41 8.76 -14.54
N LYS A 46 56.47 7.51 -14.98
CA LYS A 46 57.74 6.77 -15.17
C LYS A 46 58.59 7.29 -16.34
N ASN A 47 57.99 8.07 -17.26
CA ASN A 47 58.59 8.52 -18.52
C ASN A 47 58.60 10.06 -18.70
N GLN A 48 58.25 10.85 -17.68
CA GLN A 48 58.26 12.33 -17.76
C GLN A 48 59.60 12.92 -17.28
N ASP A 49 60.16 13.82 -18.09
CA ASP A 49 61.31 14.67 -17.78
C ASP A 49 60.90 15.74 -16.73
N PRO A 50 61.66 16.02 -15.65
CA PRO A 50 61.17 16.69 -14.43
C PRO A 50 60.76 18.18 -14.53
N MET A 51 60.71 18.77 -15.73
CA MET A 51 60.70 20.23 -15.92
C MET A 51 59.33 20.87 -16.24
N ASN A 52 58.19 20.15 -16.21
CA ASN A 52 56.87 20.78 -16.39
C ASN A 52 55.75 20.22 -15.49
N PRO A 53 55.54 20.77 -14.28
CA PRO A 53 54.57 20.27 -13.29
C PRO A 53 53.11 20.78 -13.47
N LEU A 54 52.80 21.54 -14.53
CA LEU A 54 51.52 22.25 -14.68
C LEU A 54 50.31 21.36 -15.10
N ASP A 55 50.53 20.15 -15.60
CA ASP A 55 49.47 19.22 -16.04
C ASP A 55 48.81 18.45 -14.87
N ASN A 56 49.49 18.38 -13.72
CA ASN A 56 49.04 17.59 -12.57
C ASN A 56 47.79 18.18 -11.87
N ALA A 57 47.60 19.50 -11.91
CA ALA A 57 46.45 20.16 -11.27
C ALA A 57 45.14 19.95 -12.04
N GLN A 58 45.18 20.05 -13.37
CA GLN A 58 44.01 19.83 -14.23
C GLN A 58 43.57 18.36 -14.21
N LEU A 59 44.53 17.45 -14.15
CA LEU A 59 44.31 16.01 -14.02
C LEU A 59 43.74 15.61 -12.65
N THR A 60 44.24 16.21 -11.57
CA THR A 60 43.70 16.03 -10.21
C THR A 60 42.26 16.56 -10.13
N SER A 61 41.96 17.68 -10.80
CA SER A 61 40.60 18.20 -10.92
C SER A 61 39.69 17.25 -11.72
N GLN A 62 40.17 16.66 -12.81
CA GLN A 62 39.40 15.69 -13.61
C GLN A 62 39.13 14.39 -12.82
N LEU A 63 40.12 13.91 -12.06
CA LEU A 63 39.97 12.77 -11.15
C LEU A 63 39.00 13.07 -9.99
N ALA A 64 39.05 14.27 -9.42
CA ALA A 64 38.10 14.69 -8.38
C ALA A 64 36.66 14.76 -8.92
N GLN A 65 36.48 15.26 -10.14
CA GLN A 65 35.18 15.25 -10.83
C GLN A 65 34.70 13.81 -11.09
N LEU A 66 35.57 12.92 -11.59
CA LEU A 66 35.24 11.51 -11.79
C LEU A 66 34.85 10.83 -10.48
N SER A 67 35.61 11.06 -9.41
CA SER A 67 35.34 10.51 -8.07
C SER A 67 34.01 10.99 -7.50
N THR A 68 33.65 12.25 -7.78
CA THR A 68 32.36 12.82 -7.39
C THR A 68 31.21 12.14 -8.15
N VAL A 69 31.35 11.95 -9.46
CA VAL A 69 30.35 11.25 -10.29
C VAL A 69 30.19 9.79 -9.85
N THR A 70 31.30 9.08 -9.61
CA THR A 70 31.27 7.71 -9.07
C THR A 70 30.64 7.66 -7.69
N GLY A 71 30.92 8.65 -6.84
CA GLY A 71 30.29 8.80 -5.53
C GLY A 71 28.77 8.99 -5.62
N VAL A 72 28.30 9.84 -6.53
CA VAL A 72 26.87 10.06 -6.80
C VAL A 72 26.20 8.80 -7.35
N ASN A 73 26.84 8.11 -8.30
CA ASN A 73 26.33 6.84 -8.82
C ASN A 73 26.21 5.78 -7.73
N LYS A 74 27.22 5.65 -6.87
CA LYS A 74 27.18 4.75 -5.71
C LYS A 74 26.06 5.12 -4.72
N LEU A 75 25.83 6.42 -4.50
CA LEU A 75 24.70 6.91 -3.72
C LEU A 75 23.36 6.49 -4.34
N ASN A 76 23.17 6.69 -5.64
CA ASN A 76 21.95 6.28 -6.35
C ASN A 76 21.71 4.77 -6.21
N THR A 77 22.72 3.93 -6.44
CA THR A 77 22.63 2.47 -6.25
C THR A 77 22.27 2.10 -4.81
N THR A 78 22.83 2.81 -3.83
CA THR A 78 22.52 2.59 -2.40
C THR A 78 21.07 2.95 -2.10
N LEU A 79 20.57 4.06 -2.65
CA LEU A 79 19.17 4.49 -2.50
C LEU A 79 18.20 3.52 -3.17
N GLU A 80 18.52 2.98 -4.35
CA GLU A 80 17.72 1.95 -5.01
C GLU A 80 17.67 0.64 -4.20
N THR A 81 18.81 0.26 -3.62
CA THR A 81 18.88 -0.92 -2.74
C THR A 81 18.03 -0.70 -1.49
N LEU A 82 18.15 0.47 -0.85
CA LEU A 82 17.34 0.84 0.32
C LEU A 82 15.84 0.81 0.00
N LYS A 83 15.43 1.40 -1.14
CA LYS A 83 14.03 1.36 -1.60
C LYS A 83 13.55 -0.09 -1.76
N THR A 84 14.37 -0.95 -2.34
CA THR A 84 14.03 -2.37 -2.53
C THR A 84 13.87 -3.09 -1.20
N SER A 85 14.79 -2.89 -0.26
CA SER A 85 14.69 -3.45 1.10
C SER A 85 13.45 -2.95 1.84
N TYR A 86 13.10 -1.68 1.70
CA TYR A 86 11.89 -1.12 2.29
C TYR A 86 10.62 -1.74 1.70
N GLN A 87 10.54 -1.88 0.38
CA GLN A 87 9.41 -2.53 -0.29
C GLN A 87 9.25 -3.99 0.14
N GLN A 88 10.35 -4.72 0.36
CA GLN A 88 10.31 -6.09 0.88
C GLN A 88 9.75 -6.13 2.32
N ALA A 89 10.19 -5.22 3.18
CA ALA A 89 9.68 -5.12 4.55
C ALA A 89 8.17 -4.77 4.58
N GLU A 90 7.74 -3.81 3.77
CA GLU A 90 6.33 -3.46 3.62
C GLU A 90 5.52 -4.65 3.08
N SER A 91 6.08 -5.43 2.15
CA SER A 91 5.42 -6.63 1.61
C SER A 91 5.21 -7.70 2.68
N MET A 92 6.19 -7.88 3.59
CA MET A 92 6.04 -8.81 4.71
C MET A 92 4.97 -8.35 5.70
N GLN A 93 4.90 -7.05 5.99
CA GLN A 93 3.84 -6.50 6.85
C GLN A 93 2.47 -6.66 6.20
N ALA A 94 2.36 -6.34 4.91
CA ALA A 94 1.14 -6.52 4.13
C ALA A 94 0.69 -7.99 4.09
N ALA A 95 1.64 -8.93 3.96
CA ALA A 95 1.34 -10.36 3.95
C ALA A 95 0.69 -10.84 5.26
N ASN A 96 1.07 -10.26 6.40
CA ASN A 96 0.46 -10.58 7.70
C ASN A 96 -1.00 -10.12 7.82
N ILE A 97 -1.46 -9.21 6.95
CA ILE A 97 -2.82 -8.68 6.97
C ILE A 97 -3.72 -9.46 6.00
N ILE A 98 -3.17 -10.35 5.17
CA ILE A 98 -3.98 -11.24 4.32
C ILE A 98 -4.91 -12.06 5.21
N GLY A 99 -6.20 -12.08 4.86
CA GLY A 99 -7.26 -12.72 5.62
C GLY A 99 -7.86 -11.85 6.74
N HIS A 100 -7.20 -10.75 7.13
CA HIS A 100 -7.74 -9.81 8.11
C HIS A 100 -8.76 -8.86 7.47
N GLY A 101 -9.62 -8.30 8.32
CA GLY A 101 -10.54 -7.23 7.95
C GLY A 101 -9.86 -5.87 8.04
N VAL A 102 -10.17 -4.97 7.11
CA VAL A 102 -9.66 -3.60 7.12
C VAL A 102 -10.79 -2.59 6.92
N LEU A 103 -10.65 -1.43 7.55
CA LEU A 103 -11.50 -0.26 7.33
C LEU A 103 -10.75 0.75 6.46
N THR A 104 -11.40 1.19 5.39
CA THR A 104 -10.83 2.10 4.37
C THR A 104 -11.84 3.16 4.01
N ALA A 105 -11.40 4.32 3.50
CA ALA A 105 -12.33 5.37 3.10
C ALA A 105 -13.30 4.88 2.02
N GLY A 106 -14.60 5.00 2.29
CA GLY A 106 -15.64 4.56 1.37
C GLY A 106 -16.99 4.42 2.06
N LYS A 107 -18.03 4.31 1.24
CA LYS A 107 -19.43 4.41 1.67
C LYS A 107 -20.25 3.16 1.37
N ASP A 108 -19.62 2.13 0.82
CA ASP A 108 -20.32 0.93 0.39
C ASP A 108 -20.35 -0.08 1.54
N ILE A 109 -21.46 -0.80 1.66
CA ILE A 109 -21.69 -1.84 2.66
C ILE A 109 -22.09 -3.10 1.92
N ASN A 110 -21.46 -4.22 2.27
CA ASN A 110 -21.92 -5.55 1.89
C ASN A 110 -22.56 -6.21 3.10
N LEU A 111 -23.89 -6.34 3.07
CA LEU A 111 -24.64 -7.08 4.10
C LEU A 111 -24.65 -8.55 3.71
N SER A 112 -24.14 -9.41 4.61
CA SER A 112 -24.18 -10.86 4.43
C SER A 112 -24.56 -11.54 5.74
N LYS A 113 -25.47 -12.52 5.68
CA LYS A 113 -25.98 -13.24 6.85
C LYS A 113 -26.45 -12.28 7.94
N SER A 114 -27.15 -11.21 7.56
CA SER A 114 -27.62 -10.17 8.49
C SER A 114 -26.48 -9.55 9.32
N THR A 115 -25.26 -9.46 8.78
CA THR A 115 -24.12 -8.81 9.44
C THR A 115 -23.34 -7.98 8.43
N ALA A 116 -23.02 -6.75 8.83
CA ALA A 116 -22.18 -5.83 8.10
C ALA A 116 -21.28 -5.08 9.10
N LEU A 117 -20.05 -4.80 8.67
CA LEU A 117 -19.12 -3.93 9.39
C LEU A 117 -18.90 -2.67 8.57
N LEU A 118 -18.79 -1.55 9.27
CA LEU A 118 -18.49 -0.23 8.73
C LEU A 118 -17.74 0.57 9.79
N GLY A 119 -17.37 1.80 9.49
CA GLY A 119 -16.76 2.67 10.48
C GLY A 119 -16.88 4.15 10.15
N VAL A 120 -16.47 4.95 11.11
CA VAL A 120 -16.39 6.41 11.00
C VAL A 120 -15.00 6.84 11.44
N ASP A 121 -14.35 7.71 10.67
CA ASP A 121 -13.13 8.41 11.08
C ASP A 121 -13.45 9.86 11.36
N LEU A 122 -13.11 10.34 12.55
CA LEU A 122 -13.27 11.72 12.97
C LEU A 122 -11.90 12.34 13.24
N ALA A 123 -11.46 13.30 12.43
CA ALA A 123 -10.19 13.99 12.72
C ALA A 123 -10.29 14.82 14.01
N THR A 124 -11.48 15.29 14.36
CA THR A 124 -11.77 15.98 15.60
C THR A 124 -13.06 15.44 16.24
N ALA A 125 -13.17 15.48 17.58
CA ALA A 125 -14.39 15.06 18.30
C ALA A 125 -15.69 15.70 17.78
N ALA A 126 -16.84 15.06 17.96
CA ALA A 126 -18.13 15.59 17.53
C ALA A 126 -19.13 15.53 18.69
N ASP A 127 -20.05 16.50 18.75
CA ASP A 127 -21.13 16.52 19.74
C ASP A 127 -22.28 15.60 19.33
N LYS A 128 -22.46 15.42 18.02
CA LYS A 128 -23.43 14.49 17.43
C LYS A 128 -22.84 13.84 16.20
N VAL A 129 -22.98 12.52 16.11
CA VAL A 129 -22.62 11.72 14.93
C VAL A 129 -23.82 10.84 14.57
N LYS A 130 -24.30 11.00 13.35
CA LYS A 130 -25.38 10.21 12.78
C LYS A 130 -24.86 9.43 11.58
N VAL A 131 -25.14 8.14 11.56
CA VAL A 131 -24.86 7.24 10.43
C VAL A 131 -26.18 6.84 9.80
N THR A 132 -26.37 7.12 8.52
CA THR A 132 -27.60 6.78 7.79
C THR A 132 -27.28 5.80 6.69
N ILE A 133 -28.02 4.68 6.66
CA ILE A 133 -27.84 3.57 5.71
C ILE A 133 -28.94 3.65 4.66
N TYR A 134 -28.54 3.46 3.40
CA TYR A 134 -29.37 3.57 2.22
C TYR A 134 -29.36 2.29 1.39
N LYS A 135 -30.52 1.99 0.80
CA LYS A 135 -30.69 1.02 -0.28
C LYS A 135 -31.32 1.72 -1.48
N ASP A 136 -30.65 1.66 -2.62
CA ASP A 136 -31.15 2.27 -3.87
C ASP A 136 -31.56 3.75 -3.70
N GLY A 137 -30.80 4.50 -2.88
CA GLY A 137 -31.03 5.91 -2.57
C GLY A 137 -32.10 6.19 -1.50
N LYS A 138 -32.78 5.16 -0.97
CA LYS A 138 -33.76 5.31 0.11
C LYS A 138 -33.14 4.97 1.46
N GLU A 139 -33.41 5.80 2.46
CA GLU A 139 -33.03 5.52 3.84
C GLU A 139 -33.74 4.26 4.34
N VAL A 140 -32.98 3.32 4.89
CA VAL A 140 -33.50 2.07 5.46
C VAL A 140 -33.20 1.92 6.95
N HIS A 141 -32.17 2.60 7.43
CA HIS A 141 -31.79 2.59 8.84
C HIS A 141 -30.97 3.83 9.20
N SER A 142 -31.01 4.22 10.47
CA SER A 142 -30.18 5.29 11.00
C SER A 142 -29.70 4.93 12.40
N ILE A 143 -28.42 5.20 12.65
CA ILE A 143 -27.75 4.98 13.93
C ILE A 143 -27.32 6.35 14.45
N ASP A 144 -27.84 6.75 15.62
CA ASP A 144 -27.38 7.93 16.34
C ASP A 144 -26.33 7.50 17.38
N LEU A 145 -25.10 7.97 17.19
CA LEU A 145 -23.96 7.65 18.06
C LEU A 145 -23.73 8.74 19.11
N GLY A 146 -24.48 9.84 19.08
CA GLY A 146 -24.31 10.96 19.99
C GLY A 146 -22.91 11.59 19.91
N ALA A 147 -22.39 12.02 21.06
CA ALA A 147 -21.07 12.62 21.16
C ALA A 147 -19.98 11.55 21.04
N GLN A 148 -18.96 11.82 20.22
CA GLN A 148 -17.86 10.90 19.95
C GLN A 148 -16.51 11.65 20.00
N PRO A 149 -15.44 11.05 20.55
CA PRO A 149 -14.11 11.64 20.49
C PRO A 149 -13.54 11.62 19.06
N ALA A 150 -12.40 12.27 18.86
CA ALA A 150 -11.63 12.09 17.63
C ALA A 150 -11.08 10.66 17.54
N GLY A 151 -10.98 10.13 16.32
CA GLY A 151 -10.44 8.81 16.02
C GLY A 151 -11.33 7.97 15.12
N THR A 152 -10.92 6.72 14.92
CA THR A 152 -11.65 5.73 14.15
C THR A 152 -12.57 4.91 15.05
N LEU A 153 -13.83 4.79 14.64
CA LEU A 153 -14.87 4.06 15.34
C LEU A 153 -15.44 2.95 14.43
N PRO A 154 -15.11 1.68 14.69
CA PRO A 154 -15.76 0.53 14.06
C PRO A 154 -17.21 0.39 14.52
N LEU A 155 -18.10 0.03 13.59
CA LEU A 155 -19.53 -0.12 13.81
C LEU A 155 -20.03 -1.40 13.15
N GLY A 156 -20.94 -2.09 13.83
CA GLY A 156 -21.67 -3.24 13.29
C GLY A 156 -23.11 -2.87 12.96
N TRP A 157 -23.61 -3.37 11.84
CA TRP A 157 -25.02 -3.30 11.46
C TRP A 157 -25.54 -4.70 11.16
N ASN A 158 -26.69 -5.04 11.72
CA ASN A 158 -27.28 -6.39 11.61
C ASN A 158 -28.35 -6.51 10.50
N GLY A 159 -28.44 -5.52 9.60
CA GLY A 159 -29.44 -5.53 8.53
C GLY A 159 -30.86 -5.16 8.99
N ALA A 160 -31.08 -4.81 10.25
CA ALA A 160 -32.38 -4.38 10.73
C ALA A 160 -32.74 -2.99 10.19
N THR A 161 -34.01 -2.79 9.86
CA THR A 161 -34.57 -1.46 9.54
C THR A 161 -34.87 -0.67 10.81
N ALA A 162 -35.16 0.62 10.65
CA ALA A 162 -35.76 1.42 11.73
C ALA A 162 -37.21 1.00 12.05
N ASP A 163 -37.94 0.47 11.05
CA ASP A 163 -39.32 0.04 11.20
C ASP A 163 -39.44 -1.35 11.85
N LEU A 164 -40.54 -1.55 12.58
CA LEU A 164 -40.94 -2.84 13.13
C LEU A 164 -42.03 -3.48 12.26
N ASP A 165 -42.07 -4.80 12.24
CA ASP A 165 -43.15 -5.55 11.62
C ASP A 165 -44.46 -5.46 12.43
N LYS A 166 -45.50 -6.12 11.94
CA LYS A 166 -46.84 -6.13 12.55
C LYS A 166 -46.86 -6.74 13.96
N ASP A 167 -45.83 -7.52 14.29
CA ASP A 167 -45.66 -8.21 15.56
C ASP A 167 -44.65 -7.48 16.48
N GLY A 168 -44.18 -6.29 16.08
CA GLY A 168 -43.23 -5.49 16.85
C GLY A 168 -41.79 -5.98 16.78
N LYS A 169 -41.43 -6.83 15.81
CA LYS A 169 -40.05 -7.32 15.60
C LYS A 169 -39.34 -6.49 14.55
N ASN A 170 -38.01 -6.44 14.63
CA ASN A 170 -37.20 -5.77 13.63
C ASN A 170 -37.37 -6.43 12.25
N ILE A 171 -37.70 -5.63 11.24
CA ILE A 171 -37.66 -6.10 9.85
C ILE A 171 -36.19 -6.24 9.45
N VAL A 172 -35.81 -7.42 8.98
CA VAL A 172 -34.44 -7.70 8.52
C VAL A 172 -34.40 -7.60 7.00
N LEU A 173 -33.49 -6.76 6.50
CA LEU A 173 -33.29 -6.57 5.08
C LEU A 173 -32.53 -7.76 4.45
N ALA A 174 -32.73 -7.96 3.15
CA ALA A 174 -32.05 -8.99 2.39
C ALA A 174 -30.55 -8.68 2.24
N ASP A 175 -29.73 -9.73 2.20
CA ASP A 175 -28.30 -9.62 1.90
C ASP A 175 -28.04 -8.90 0.57
N GLY A 176 -26.95 -8.15 0.49
CA GLY A 176 -26.54 -7.46 -0.73
C GLY A 176 -25.83 -6.13 -0.49
N ALA A 177 -25.74 -5.32 -1.55
CA ALA A 177 -25.08 -4.03 -1.53
C ALA A 177 -25.99 -2.93 -0.95
N TYR A 178 -25.42 -2.15 -0.04
CA TYR A 178 -26.00 -0.96 0.59
C TYR A 178 -24.96 0.16 0.55
N THR A 179 -25.38 1.37 0.88
CA THR A 179 -24.46 2.50 1.08
C THR A 179 -24.78 3.20 2.38
N PHE A 180 -23.87 4.02 2.89
CA PHE A 180 -24.14 4.84 4.06
C PHE A 180 -23.51 6.23 3.95
N ALA A 181 -24.03 7.15 4.74
CA ALA A 181 -23.47 8.48 4.93
C ALA A 181 -23.24 8.73 6.42
N VAL A 182 -22.24 9.54 6.70
CA VAL A 182 -21.92 10.01 8.05
C VAL A 182 -22.14 11.51 8.09
N GLU A 183 -22.88 11.96 9.09
CA GLU A 183 -23.01 13.38 9.42
C GLU A 183 -22.56 13.60 10.86
N ALA A 184 -21.57 14.45 11.03
CA ALA A 184 -21.08 14.84 12.35
C ALA A 184 -21.21 16.36 12.53
N THR A 185 -21.52 16.81 13.74
CA THR A 185 -21.58 18.23 14.08
C THR A 185 -20.86 18.53 15.38
N ARG A 186 -20.32 19.74 15.49
CA ARG A 186 -19.79 20.32 16.73
C ARG A 186 -20.25 21.78 16.87
N GLY A 187 -20.78 22.15 18.03
CA GLY A 187 -21.32 23.49 18.28
C GLY A 187 -22.44 23.88 17.29
N GLY A 188 -23.19 22.90 16.79
CA GLY A 188 -24.23 23.09 15.77
C GLY A 188 -23.72 23.25 14.33
N THR A 189 -22.41 23.24 14.10
CA THR A 189 -21.81 23.31 12.76
C THR A 189 -21.47 21.92 12.23
N LYS A 190 -21.78 21.65 10.96
CA LYS A 190 -21.41 20.39 10.30
C LYS A 190 -19.91 20.29 10.11
N LEU A 191 -19.36 19.15 10.52
CA LEU A 191 -17.97 18.79 10.33
C LEU A 191 -17.74 18.30 8.91
N THR A 192 -16.64 18.74 8.30
CA THR A 192 -16.20 18.30 6.95
C THR A 192 -15.10 17.25 7.01
N ASP A 193 -14.59 16.97 8.21
CA ASP A 193 -13.51 16.03 8.52
C ASP A 193 -14.03 14.68 9.03
N ALA A 194 -15.34 14.42 8.94
CA ALA A 194 -15.94 13.13 9.21
C ALA A 194 -15.95 12.27 7.95
N THR A 195 -15.27 11.12 8.00
CA THR A 195 -15.10 10.23 6.86
C THR A 195 -15.81 8.90 7.09
N ALA A 196 -16.60 8.45 6.12
CA ALA A 196 -17.19 7.12 6.10
C ALA A 196 -16.12 6.07 5.79
N LEU A 197 -16.08 4.98 6.55
CA LEU A 197 -15.16 3.87 6.33
C LEU A 197 -15.91 2.57 5.99
N MET A 198 -15.62 2.01 4.83
CA MET A 198 -16.14 0.70 4.44
C MET A 198 -15.18 -0.42 4.85
N PHE A 199 -15.78 -1.57 5.17
CA PHE A 199 -15.07 -2.79 5.51
C PHE A 199 -14.75 -3.61 4.26
N GLY A 200 -13.56 -4.23 4.25
CA GLY A 200 -13.24 -5.30 3.32
C GLY A 200 -12.21 -6.26 3.91
N SER A 201 -12.18 -7.50 3.42
CA SER A 201 -11.17 -8.49 3.81
C SER A 201 -10.04 -8.53 2.79
N VAL A 202 -8.80 -8.49 3.26
CA VAL A 202 -7.63 -8.52 2.37
C VAL A 202 -7.46 -9.92 1.79
N ALA A 203 -7.63 -10.06 0.47
CA ALA A 203 -7.54 -11.35 -0.19
C ALA A 203 -6.11 -11.69 -0.62
N SER A 204 -5.32 -10.69 -1.01
CA SER A 204 -3.93 -10.89 -1.42
C SER A 204 -3.14 -9.59 -1.38
N VAL A 205 -1.82 -9.73 -1.53
CA VAL A 205 -0.88 -8.62 -1.68
C VAL A 205 -0.23 -8.71 -3.05
N SER A 206 -0.08 -7.58 -3.72
CA SER A 206 0.67 -7.46 -4.97
C SER A 206 1.86 -6.54 -4.76
N THR A 207 3.01 -6.94 -5.29
CA THR A 207 4.24 -6.17 -5.26
C THR A 207 4.64 -5.82 -6.69
N GLY A 208 5.09 -4.59 -6.92
CA GLY A 208 5.50 -4.15 -8.25
C GLY A 208 6.22 -2.80 -8.22
N ALA A 209 6.50 -2.25 -9.41
CA ALA A 209 7.21 -0.97 -9.55
C ALA A 209 6.52 0.19 -8.80
N ASN A 210 5.20 0.09 -8.63
CA ASN A 210 4.34 1.08 -7.97
C ASN A 210 4.18 0.83 -6.45
N GLY A 211 5.03 -0.02 -5.85
CA GLY A 211 4.99 -0.35 -4.42
C GLY A 211 4.10 -1.55 -4.10
N VAL A 212 3.81 -1.71 -2.81
CA VAL A 212 2.99 -2.79 -2.26
C VAL A 212 1.52 -2.36 -2.28
N LYS A 213 0.64 -3.25 -2.73
CA LYS A 213 -0.81 -3.04 -2.74
C LYS A 213 -1.54 -4.20 -2.09
N LEU A 214 -2.57 -3.88 -1.32
CA LEU A 214 -3.53 -4.82 -0.77
C LEU A 214 -4.70 -4.96 -1.75
N ASN A 215 -5.06 -6.18 -2.11
CA ASN A 215 -6.21 -6.46 -2.95
C ASN A 215 -7.38 -6.86 -2.05
N VAL A 216 -8.40 -6.00 -2.00
CA VAL A 216 -9.54 -6.15 -1.10
C VAL A 216 -10.81 -6.25 -1.97
N PRO A 217 -11.40 -7.44 -2.13
CA PRO A 217 -12.62 -7.61 -2.94
C PRO A 217 -13.73 -6.65 -2.49
N GLY A 218 -14.37 -5.98 -3.45
CA GLY A 218 -15.39 -4.95 -3.18
C GLY A 218 -14.82 -3.54 -2.92
N VAL A 219 -13.57 -3.42 -2.50
CA VAL A 219 -12.87 -2.12 -2.34
C VAL A 219 -11.96 -1.83 -3.54
N GLY A 220 -11.21 -2.83 -4.00
CA GLY A 220 -10.19 -2.72 -5.05
C GLY A 220 -8.77 -2.89 -4.52
N SER A 221 -7.79 -2.43 -5.29
CA SER A 221 -6.37 -2.44 -4.89
C SER A 221 -6.00 -1.14 -4.20
N ILE A 222 -5.68 -1.21 -2.91
CA ILE A 222 -5.35 -0.07 -2.03
C ILE A 222 -3.92 -0.18 -1.51
N THR A 223 -3.39 0.89 -0.94
CA THR A 223 -2.11 0.89 -0.23
C THR A 223 -2.31 0.74 1.28
N MET A 224 -1.23 0.46 2.00
CA MET A 224 -1.27 0.41 3.47
C MET A 224 -1.67 1.75 4.10
N ALA A 225 -1.40 2.88 3.42
CA ALA A 225 -1.76 4.22 3.87
C ALA A 225 -3.28 4.50 3.78
N ASP A 226 -4.01 3.77 2.92
CA ASP A 226 -5.46 3.90 2.79
C ASP A 226 -6.22 3.16 3.89
N VAL A 227 -5.54 2.26 4.62
CA VAL A 227 -6.10 1.50 5.74
C VAL A 227 -6.12 2.37 6.99
N LYS A 228 -7.31 2.58 7.54
CA LYS A 228 -7.52 3.33 8.79
C LYS A 228 -7.42 2.45 10.02
N GLN A 229 -7.86 1.19 9.89
CA GLN A 229 -7.81 0.22 10.97
C GLN A 229 -7.80 -1.21 10.42
N ILE A 230 -7.08 -2.10 11.10
CA ILE A 230 -7.08 -3.55 10.87
C ILE A 230 -7.85 -4.20 12.01
N LEU A 231 -8.71 -5.16 11.70
CA LEU A 231 -9.58 -5.89 12.63
C LEU A 231 -9.14 -7.34 12.82
#